data_AF-A0A9D4CUB5-F1
#
_entry.id   AF-A0A9D4CUB5-F1
#
_cell.length_a   1.000
_cell.length_b   1.000
_cell.length_c   1.000
_cell.angle_alpha   90.00
_cell.angle_beta   90.00
_cell.angle_gamma   90.00
#
_symmetry.space_group_name_H-M   'P 1'
#
loop_
_entity.id
_entity.type
_entity.pdbx_description
1 polymer ?
#
loop_
_entity_poly.entity_id
_entity_poly.type
_entity_poly.pdbx_seq_one_letter_code
_entity_poly.pdbx_strand_id
1 'polypeptide(L)'
;MKVKQDIFEVLQLDSKNTDIISKSPNRENIFIYCRKKESKEYEQELKWLIDHLKENGKSSKKILVYCRSIDTVSEIFVTVKECLGDSAYAGRVVSPENLLVEMFHKCTHESSKARILREFPSQNSTIRCLFATVALGMGIDIPDIDVVSKVCDIILARGRTLCERWAKRIEPYII
;
A
#
# COMPACT_ATOMS: atom_id res chain seq x y z
N MET A 1 29.86 -1.07 -2.84
CA MET A 1 28.54 -0.82 -3.46
C MET A 1 28.76 0.20 -4.57
N LYS A 2 28.58 -0.19 -5.83
CA LYS A 2 29.03 0.59 -7.00
C LYS A 2 28.50 2.04 -7.01
N VAL A 3 27.23 2.22 -6.65
CA VAL A 3 26.57 3.53 -6.54
C VAL A 3 27.31 4.51 -5.63
N LYS A 4 27.84 4.06 -4.50
CA LYS A 4 28.56 4.96 -3.57
C LYS A 4 29.86 5.46 -4.19
N GLN A 5 30.59 4.61 -4.89
CA GLN A 5 31.83 5.00 -5.57
C GLN A 5 31.53 5.98 -6.69
N ASP A 6 30.51 5.68 -7.50
CA ASP A 6 30.06 6.57 -8.58
C ASP A 6 29.68 7.97 -8.03
N ILE A 7 29.00 8.05 -6.88
CA ILE A 7 28.66 9.34 -6.24
C ILE A 7 29.91 10.12 -5.86
N PHE A 8 30.91 9.47 -5.24
CA PHE A 8 32.15 10.13 -4.83
C PHE A 8 32.95 10.62 -6.04
N GLU A 9 33.02 9.81 -7.10
CA GLU A 9 33.74 10.15 -8.34
C GLU A 9 33.05 11.30 -9.09
N VAL A 10 31.74 11.19 -9.32
CA VAL A 10 30.98 12.18 -10.11
C VAL A 10 30.88 13.52 -9.39
N LEU A 11 30.67 13.51 -8.07
CA LEU A 11 30.58 14.75 -7.28
C LEU A 11 31.96 15.24 -6.79
N GLN A 12 33.05 14.54 -7.14
CA GLN A 12 34.42 14.85 -6.73
C GLN A 12 34.57 15.01 -5.19
N LEU A 13 33.86 14.17 -4.44
CA LEU A 13 33.90 14.20 -2.98
C LEU A 13 35.21 13.61 -2.49
N ASP A 14 35.89 14.33 -1.60
CA ASP A 14 37.08 13.79 -0.93
C ASP A 14 36.67 12.81 0.17
N SER A 15 37.03 11.55 -0.01
CA SER A 15 36.87 10.48 0.98
C SER A 15 37.47 10.78 2.35
N LYS A 16 38.48 11.65 2.44
CA LYS A 16 39.12 12.02 3.72
C LYS A 16 38.36 13.12 4.47
N ASN A 17 37.56 13.91 3.77
CA ASN A 17 36.85 15.08 4.32
C ASN A 17 35.32 14.96 4.18
N THR A 18 34.81 13.75 3.89
CA THR A 18 33.38 13.50 3.72
C THR A 18 32.93 12.45 4.71
N ASP A 19 32.08 12.87 5.66
CA ASP A 19 31.42 11.95 6.57
C ASP A 19 30.28 11.20 5.90
N ILE A 20 30.15 9.93 6.26
CA ILE A 20 29.10 9.06 5.74
C ILE A 20 28.23 8.61 6.89
N ILE A 21 27.04 9.21 6.95
CA ILE A 21 26.05 8.88 7.97
C ILE A 21 25.10 7.85 7.36
N SER A 22 25.08 6.65 7.93
CA SER A 22 24.09 5.62 7.63
C SER A 22 23.18 5.42 8.82
N LYS A 23 21.88 5.27 8.53
CA LYS A 23 20.88 4.89 9.53
C LYS A 23 20.32 3.53 9.16
N SER A 24 20.06 2.70 10.17
CA SER A 24 19.37 1.43 9.94
C SER A 24 17.99 1.70 9.32
N PRO A 25 17.59 0.97 8.26
CA PRO A 25 16.25 1.06 7.69
C PRO A 25 15.19 0.35 8.57
N ASN A 26 15.62 -0.35 9.63
CA ASN A 26 14.71 -1.08 10.51
C ASN A 26 13.69 -0.15 11.17
N ARG A 27 12.46 -0.65 11.28
CA ARG A 27 11.34 0.01 11.96
C ARG A 27 10.68 -1.03 12.87
N GLU A 28 11.03 -1.00 14.14
CA GLU A 28 10.59 -1.99 15.14
C GLU A 28 9.07 -2.05 15.31
N ASN A 29 8.38 -0.96 14.99
CA ASN A 29 6.92 -0.88 15.04
C ASN A 29 6.22 -1.46 13.79
N ILE A 30 6.95 -2.08 12.85
CA ILE A 30 6.39 -2.69 11.65
C ILE A 30 6.51 -4.21 11.74
N PHE A 31 5.35 -4.88 11.82
CA PHE A 31 5.26 -6.32 11.69
C PHE A 31 5.15 -6.73 10.22
N ILE A 32 5.99 -7.67 9.78
CA ILE A 32 6.02 -8.15 8.40
C ILE A 32 5.45 -9.57 8.34
N TYR A 33 4.46 -9.78 7.48
CA TYR A 33 3.82 -11.07 7.26
C TYR A 33 3.68 -11.36 5.76
N CYS A 34 4.01 -12.59 5.35
CA CYS A 34 3.78 -13.08 3.98
C CYS A 34 2.88 -14.31 4.03
N ARG A 35 1.81 -14.31 3.22
CA ARG A 35 1.00 -15.49 2.95
C ARG A 35 0.91 -15.77 1.46
N LYS A 36 0.57 -17.02 1.14
CA LYS A 36 0.19 -17.39 -0.22
C LYS A 36 -1.24 -16.91 -0.47
N LYS A 37 -1.51 -16.43 -1.69
CA LYS A 37 -2.86 -16.13 -2.17
C LYS A 37 -3.68 -17.43 -2.16
N GLU A 38 -4.84 -17.41 -1.52
CA GLU A 38 -5.69 -18.59 -1.29
C GLU A 38 -6.77 -18.73 -2.38
N SER A 39 -7.25 -17.61 -2.91
CA SER A 39 -8.27 -17.59 -3.97
C SER A 39 -7.88 -16.68 -5.12
N LYS A 40 -8.30 -17.03 -6.34
CA LYS A 40 -8.20 -16.12 -7.52
C LYS A 40 -9.09 -14.91 -7.36
N GLU A 41 -10.26 -15.12 -6.76
CA GLU A 41 -11.31 -14.14 -6.59
C GLU A 41 -10.96 -13.17 -5.47
N TYR A 42 -10.98 -11.87 -5.76
CA TYR A 42 -10.62 -10.85 -4.78
C TYR A 42 -11.61 -10.76 -3.63
N GLU A 43 -12.89 -11.06 -3.85
CA GLU A 43 -13.89 -11.13 -2.78
C GLU A 43 -13.45 -12.11 -1.68
N GLN A 44 -13.03 -13.31 -2.08
CA GLN A 44 -12.58 -14.34 -1.14
C GLN A 44 -11.22 -13.99 -0.54
N GLU A 45 -10.25 -13.58 -1.36
CA GLU A 45 -8.89 -13.25 -0.89
C GLU A 45 -8.86 -12.05 0.06
N LEU A 46 -9.71 -11.05 -0.19
CA LEU A 46 -9.83 -9.81 0.60
C LEU A 46 -11.02 -9.84 1.55
N LYS A 47 -11.59 -11.01 1.82
CA LYS A 47 -12.73 -11.13 2.75
C LYS A 47 -12.44 -10.50 4.11
N TRP A 48 -11.22 -10.72 4.64
CA TRP A 48 -10.78 -10.11 5.90
C TRP A 48 -10.86 -8.58 5.90
N LEU A 49 -10.56 -7.94 4.76
CA LEU A 49 -10.61 -6.48 4.58
C LEU A 49 -12.06 -6.02 4.47
N ILE A 50 -12.86 -6.73 3.68
CA ILE A 50 -14.28 -6.42 3.47
C ILE A 50 -15.03 -6.51 4.81
N ASP A 51 -14.84 -7.60 5.56
CA ASP A 51 -15.45 -7.80 6.87
C ASP A 51 -15.01 -6.69 7.84
N HIS A 52 -13.71 -6.38 7.91
CA HIS A 52 -13.18 -5.30 8.76
C HIS A 52 -13.84 -3.95 8.46
N LEU A 53 -13.97 -3.60 7.17
CA LEU A 53 -14.60 -2.35 6.74
C LEU A 53 -16.11 -2.32 7.03
N LYS A 54 -16.82 -3.45 6.89
CA LYS A 54 -18.25 -3.55 7.22
C LYS A 54 -18.50 -3.38 8.71
N GLU A 55 -17.68 -3.99 9.54
CA GLU A 55 -17.81 -3.97 10.99
C GLU A 55 -17.49 -2.59 11.57
N ASN A 56 -16.44 -1.93 11.07
CA ASN A 56 -15.89 -0.74 11.72
C ASN A 56 -16.21 0.56 10.97
N GLY A 57 -16.60 0.50 9.69
CA GLY A 57 -16.97 1.69 8.90
C GLY A 57 -15.91 2.78 8.97
N LYS A 58 -16.31 4.00 9.38
CA LYS A 58 -15.39 5.14 9.55
C LYS A 58 -14.36 4.95 10.68
N SER A 59 -14.60 4.04 11.61
CA SER A 59 -13.67 3.71 12.70
C SER A 59 -12.63 2.65 12.31
N SER A 60 -12.77 2.00 11.15
CA SER A 60 -11.81 1.00 10.62
C SER A 60 -10.42 1.59 10.55
N LYS A 61 -9.33 0.88 10.87
CA LYS A 61 -7.99 1.50 10.73
C LYS A 61 -7.65 1.82 9.26
N LYS A 62 -6.71 2.73 9.01
CA LYS A 62 -6.31 3.05 7.63
C LYS A 62 -5.48 1.92 7.03
N ILE A 63 -5.88 1.50 5.83
CA ILE A 63 -5.28 0.39 5.10
C ILE A 63 -4.87 0.86 3.71
N LEU A 64 -3.62 0.61 3.34
CA LEU A 64 -3.10 0.89 2.00
C LEU A 64 -2.80 -0.43 1.27
N VAL A 65 -3.42 -0.63 0.12
CA VAL A 65 -3.29 -1.85 -0.68
C VAL A 65 -2.57 -1.55 -1.98
N TYR A 66 -1.32 -1.97 -2.08
CA TYR A 66 -0.54 -1.84 -3.31
C TYR A 66 -0.83 -2.96 -4.30
N CYS A 67 -1.12 -2.56 -5.54
CA CYS A 67 -1.37 -3.44 -6.67
C CYS A 67 -0.37 -3.17 -7.80
N ARG A 68 -0.18 -4.16 -8.68
CA ARG A 68 0.84 -4.09 -9.73
C ARG A 68 0.43 -3.24 -10.93
N SER A 69 -0.82 -3.38 -11.39
CA SER A 69 -1.35 -2.70 -12.56
C SER A 69 -2.53 -1.80 -12.19
N ILE A 70 -2.89 -0.90 -13.10
CA ILE A 70 -4.12 -0.11 -12.98
C ILE A 70 -5.33 -1.04 -13.00
N ASP A 71 -5.33 -2.04 -13.87
CA ASP A 71 -6.44 -2.97 -14.04
C ASP A 71 -6.74 -3.70 -12.72
N THR A 72 -5.71 -4.20 -12.02
CA THR A 72 -5.87 -4.85 -10.72
C THR A 72 -6.40 -3.87 -9.66
N VAL A 73 -5.95 -2.62 -9.67
CA VAL A 73 -6.49 -1.58 -8.77
C VAL A 73 -7.98 -1.37 -9.02
N SER A 74 -8.37 -1.21 -10.29
CA SER A 74 -9.77 -0.97 -10.67
C SER A 74 -10.66 -2.17 -10.37
N GLU A 75 -10.21 -3.38 -10.69
CA GLU A 75 -10.93 -4.62 -10.43
C GLU A 75 -11.18 -4.80 -8.93
N ILE A 76 -10.13 -4.71 -8.10
CA ILE A 76 -10.26 -4.83 -6.65
C ILE A 76 -11.17 -3.74 -6.07
N PHE A 77 -11.01 -2.50 -6.53
CA PHE A 77 -11.86 -1.40 -6.07
C PHE A 77 -13.34 -1.66 -6.35
N VAL A 78 -13.67 -2.09 -7.58
CA VAL A 78 -15.06 -2.42 -7.96
C VAL A 78 -15.57 -3.59 -7.11
N THR A 79 -14.83 -4.70 -7.04
CA THR A 79 -15.24 -5.88 -6.24
C THR A 79 -15.48 -5.52 -4.78
N VAL A 80 -14.53 -4.84 -4.14
CA VAL A 80 -14.66 -4.47 -2.72
C VAL A 80 -15.83 -3.51 -2.53
N LYS A 81 -15.98 -2.50 -3.39
CA LYS A 81 -17.10 -1.55 -3.30
C LYS A 81 -18.45 -2.24 -3.47
N GLU A 82 -18.58 -3.18 -4.41
CA GLU A 82 -19.78 -3.99 -4.61
C GLU A 82 -20.08 -4.86 -3.39
N CYS A 83 -19.08 -5.58 -2.86
CA CYS A 83 -19.25 -6.40 -1.66
C CYS A 83 -19.66 -5.57 -0.43
N LEU A 84 -19.21 -4.32 -0.34
CA LEU A 84 -19.58 -3.39 0.74
C LEU A 84 -21.01 -2.84 0.59
N GLY A 85 -21.48 -2.62 -0.64
CA GLY A 85 -22.81 -2.05 -0.91
C GLY A 85 -22.99 -0.70 -0.20
N ASP A 86 -24.11 -0.51 0.49
CA ASP A 86 -24.40 0.72 1.25
C ASP A 86 -23.38 1.00 2.36
N SER A 87 -22.76 -0.05 2.91
CA SER A 87 -21.71 0.07 3.94
C SER A 87 -20.41 0.65 3.37
N ALA A 88 -20.28 0.79 2.05
CA ALA A 88 -19.17 1.51 1.44
C ALA A 88 -19.21 3.02 1.76
N TYR A 89 -20.36 3.53 2.23
CA TYR A 89 -20.57 4.94 2.54
C TYR A 89 -20.77 5.15 4.03
N ALA A 90 -20.01 6.06 4.63
CA ALA A 90 -20.20 6.52 5.99
C ALA A 90 -21.63 7.04 6.17
N GLY A 91 -22.29 6.60 7.25
CA GLY A 91 -23.71 6.91 7.50
C GLY A 91 -24.69 6.35 6.45
N ARG A 92 -24.23 5.49 5.53
CA ARG A 92 -25.00 4.97 4.39
C ARG A 92 -25.54 6.06 3.46
N VAL A 93 -24.84 7.20 3.39
CA VAL A 93 -25.20 8.32 2.52
C VAL A 93 -24.35 8.29 1.26
N VAL A 94 -24.96 7.87 0.15
CA VAL A 94 -24.28 7.70 -1.15
C VAL A 94 -23.74 9.03 -1.65
N SER A 95 -22.44 9.23 -1.50
CA SER A 95 -21.71 10.44 -1.91
C SER A 95 -20.21 10.15 -1.94
N PRO A 96 -19.43 10.79 -2.83
CA PRO A 96 -17.97 10.63 -2.87
C PRO A 96 -17.27 10.97 -1.54
N GLU A 97 -17.82 11.92 -0.77
CA GLU A 97 -17.27 12.39 0.49
C GLU A 97 -17.43 11.38 1.64
N ASN A 98 -18.44 10.51 1.51
CA ASN A 98 -18.70 9.46 2.49
C ASN A 98 -18.09 8.11 2.11
N LEU A 99 -17.45 8.00 0.94
CA LEU A 99 -16.91 6.73 0.47
C LEU A 99 -15.70 6.28 1.31
N LEU A 100 -15.77 5.07 1.86
CA LEU A 100 -14.73 4.49 2.72
C LEU A 100 -13.51 3.98 1.94
N VAL A 101 -13.70 3.63 0.67
CA VAL A 101 -12.67 3.02 -0.17
C VAL A 101 -12.41 3.85 -1.41
N GLU A 102 -11.14 4.00 -1.79
CA GLU A 102 -10.75 4.77 -2.98
C GLU A 102 -9.69 4.05 -3.80
N MET A 103 -9.50 4.50 -5.04
CA MET A 103 -8.42 4.03 -5.89
C MET A 103 -7.50 5.16 -6.36
N PHE A 104 -6.19 4.88 -6.39
CA PHE A 104 -5.17 5.83 -6.82
C PHE A 104 -4.17 5.22 -7.81
N HIS A 105 -4.15 5.75 -9.01
CA HIS A 105 -3.21 5.36 -10.05
C HIS A 105 -2.90 6.54 -10.98
N LYS A 106 -1.94 6.35 -11.89
CA LYS A 106 -1.48 7.42 -12.79
C LYS A 106 -2.62 8.08 -13.60
N CYS A 107 -3.65 7.32 -13.97
CA CYS A 107 -4.79 7.77 -14.77
C CYS A 107 -6.01 8.19 -13.93
N THR A 108 -5.92 8.25 -12.60
CA THR A 108 -7.00 8.78 -11.76
C THR A 108 -7.25 10.24 -12.13
N HIS A 109 -8.52 10.65 -12.21
CA HIS A 109 -8.87 12.04 -12.54
C HIS A 109 -8.25 13.03 -11.53
N GLU A 110 -7.76 14.17 -12.01
CA GLU A 110 -6.98 15.11 -11.18
C GLU A 110 -7.76 15.63 -9.98
N SER A 111 -9.07 15.87 -10.10
CA SER A 111 -9.89 16.27 -8.96
C SER A 111 -9.97 15.17 -7.87
N SER A 112 -10.04 13.90 -8.28
CA SER A 112 -10.04 12.77 -7.36
C SER A 112 -8.67 12.58 -6.72
N LYS A 113 -7.58 12.73 -7.48
CA LYS A 113 -6.21 12.71 -6.94
C LYS A 113 -6.04 13.78 -5.87
N ALA A 114 -6.41 15.03 -6.19
CA ALA A 114 -6.31 16.15 -5.25
C ALA A 114 -7.13 15.90 -3.98
N ARG A 115 -8.35 15.36 -4.10
CA ARG A 115 -9.17 14.96 -2.94
C ARG A 115 -8.48 13.88 -2.13
N ILE A 116 -8.06 12.77 -2.74
CA ILE A 116 -7.45 11.64 -2.04
C ILE A 116 -6.17 12.08 -1.32
N LEU A 117 -5.31 12.85 -1.98
CA LEU A 117 -4.05 13.34 -1.40
C LEU A 117 -4.29 14.32 -0.25
N ARG A 118 -5.41 15.03 -0.23
CA ARG A 118 -5.80 15.92 0.88
C ARG A 118 -6.47 15.17 2.03
N GLU A 119 -7.42 14.30 1.72
CA GLU A 119 -8.28 13.63 2.71
C GLU A 119 -7.56 12.44 3.35
N PHE A 120 -6.94 11.55 2.58
CA PHE A 120 -6.41 10.29 3.12
C PHE A 120 -5.32 10.48 4.20
N PRO A 121 -4.43 11.49 4.13
CA PRO A 121 -3.53 11.81 5.25
C PRO A 121 -4.22 12.31 6.53
N SER A 122 -5.42 12.89 6.41
CA SER A 122 -6.15 13.43 7.57
C SER A 122 -6.63 12.32 8.49
N GLN A 123 -6.39 12.43 9.80
CA GLN A 123 -6.84 11.43 10.79
C GLN A 123 -8.37 11.23 10.80
N ASN A 124 -9.12 12.30 10.49
CA ASN A 124 -10.58 12.29 10.46
C ASN A 124 -11.17 11.91 9.10
N SER A 125 -10.32 11.48 8.16
CA SER A 125 -10.71 11.03 6.83
C SER A 125 -11.79 9.96 6.89
N THR A 126 -12.76 10.10 6.00
CA THR A 126 -13.70 9.01 5.71
C THR A 126 -13.04 7.88 4.93
N ILE A 127 -12.04 8.19 4.10
CA ILE A 127 -11.29 7.18 3.35
C ILE A 127 -10.48 6.34 4.33
N ARG A 128 -10.84 5.06 4.47
CA ARG A 128 -10.17 4.08 5.34
C ARG A 128 -9.37 3.05 4.55
N CYS A 129 -9.68 2.81 3.29
CA CYS A 129 -8.89 1.94 2.43
C CYS A 129 -8.54 2.59 1.10
N LEU A 130 -7.27 2.50 0.69
CA LEU A 130 -6.81 3.02 -0.59
C LEU A 130 -6.16 1.89 -1.40
N PHE A 131 -6.68 1.63 -2.60
CA PHE A 131 -6.07 0.71 -3.57
C PHE A 131 -5.18 1.52 -4.51
N ALA A 132 -3.88 1.26 -4.50
CA ALA A 132 -2.92 2.10 -5.20
C ALA A 132 -1.91 1.32 -6.04
N THR A 133 -1.46 1.95 -7.12
CA THR A 133 -0.18 1.58 -7.75
C THR A 133 0.98 2.31 -7.06
N VAL A 134 2.23 1.99 -7.42
CA VAL A 134 3.42 2.70 -6.92
C VAL A 134 3.43 4.21 -7.21
N ALA A 135 2.55 4.70 -8.09
CA ALA A 135 2.39 6.12 -8.39
C ALA A 135 1.98 6.97 -7.18
N LEU A 136 1.42 6.38 -6.12
CA LEU A 136 1.12 7.09 -4.88
C LEU A 136 2.39 7.52 -4.11
N GLY A 137 3.50 6.78 -4.26
CA GLY A 137 4.66 6.83 -3.37
C GLY A 137 5.56 8.07 -3.49
N MET A 138 5.22 9.07 -4.30
CA MET A 138 6.03 10.29 -4.45
C MET A 138 5.48 11.41 -3.55
N GLY A 139 6.06 11.56 -2.36
CA GLY A 139 5.90 12.78 -1.55
C GLY A 139 4.65 12.87 -0.67
N ILE A 140 4.04 11.74 -0.30
CA ILE A 140 2.94 11.70 0.68
C ILE A 140 3.40 11.05 1.98
N ASP A 141 3.11 11.72 3.10
CA ASP A 141 3.31 11.19 4.46
C ASP A 141 1.95 10.95 5.11
N ILE A 142 1.73 9.72 5.57
CA ILE A 142 0.46 9.28 6.16
C ILE A 142 0.82 8.55 7.46
N PRO A 143 0.84 9.25 8.59
CA PRO A 143 1.43 8.73 9.82
C PRO A 143 0.58 7.64 10.48
N ASP A 144 -0.71 7.56 10.17
CA ASP A 144 -1.69 6.70 10.84
C ASP A 144 -2.15 5.50 9.98
N ILE A 145 -1.31 5.03 9.04
CA ILE A 145 -1.53 3.75 8.36
C ILE A 145 -1.22 2.62 9.33
N ASP A 146 -2.18 1.71 9.53
CA ASP A 146 -2.00 0.53 10.37
C ASP A 146 -1.58 -0.70 9.56
N VAL A 147 -2.10 -0.83 8.34
CA VAL A 147 -1.84 -1.99 7.47
C VAL A 147 -1.43 -1.54 6.07
N VAL A 148 -0.29 -2.05 5.60
CA VAL A 148 0.11 -1.99 4.19
C VAL A 148 0.09 -3.40 3.64
N SER A 149 -0.80 -3.66 2.68
CA SER A 149 -0.90 -4.95 1.99
C SER A 149 -0.43 -4.81 0.55
N LYS A 150 0.22 -5.83 0.01
CA LYS A 150 0.58 -5.90 -1.41
C LYS A 150 -0.09 -7.10 -2.04
N VAL A 151 -1.05 -6.85 -2.91
CA VAL A 151 -1.72 -7.91 -3.66
C VAL A 151 -0.86 -8.32 -4.85
N CYS A 152 -0.58 -9.61 -4.95
CA CYS A 152 0.13 -10.19 -6.07
C CYS A 152 -0.74 -11.22 -6.79
N ASP A 153 -0.89 -11.06 -8.10
CA ASP A 153 -1.74 -11.93 -8.93
C ASP A 153 -1.09 -13.28 -9.25
N ILE A 154 0.11 -13.52 -8.71
CA ILE A 154 0.83 -14.77 -8.90
C ILE A 154 0.30 -15.77 -7.89
N ILE A 155 -0.62 -16.60 -8.32
CA ILE A 155 -0.86 -17.88 -7.66
C ILE A 155 0.34 -18.75 -7.97
N LEU A 156 1.15 -19.01 -6.95
CA LEU A 156 2.34 -19.81 -7.07
C LEU A 156 1.96 -21.27 -7.34
N ALA A 157 1.69 -21.59 -8.60
CA ALA A 157 1.67 -22.96 -9.07
C ALA A 157 3.10 -23.50 -8.98
N ARG A 158 3.30 -24.46 -8.07
CA ARG A 158 4.52 -25.26 -7.88
C ARG A 158 5.74 -24.52 -7.30
N GLY A 159 5.92 -24.69 -5.99
CA GLY A 159 7.18 -25.17 -5.41
C GLY A 159 8.45 -24.30 -5.44
N ARG A 160 8.44 -23.08 -5.99
CA ARG A 160 9.53 -22.10 -5.78
C ARG A 160 8.93 -20.73 -5.57
N THR A 161 8.96 -20.24 -4.35
CA THR A 161 8.20 -19.04 -4.00
C THR A 161 8.95 -17.78 -4.41
N LEU A 162 8.25 -16.83 -5.03
CA LEU A 162 8.74 -15.45 -5.09
C LEU A 162 8.97 -14.91 -3.67
N CYS A 163 8.21 -15.38 -2.67
CA CYS A 163 8.45 -15.03 -1.26
C CYS A 163 9.79 -15.56 -0.74
N GLU A 164 10.30 -16.73 -1.13
CA GLU A 164 11.67 -17.20 -0.80
C GLU A 164 12.76 -16.31 -1.40
N ARG A 165 12.55 -15.81 -2.63
CA ARG A 165 13.51 -14.90 -3.26
C ARG A 165 13.56 -13.52 -2.58
N TRP A 166 12.45 -13.07 -2.00
CA TRP A 166 12.40 -11.84 -1.21
C TRP A 166 12.86 -12.07 0.24
N ALA A 167 12.46 -13.16 0.89
CA ALA A 167 12.92 -13.54 2.23
C ALA A 167 14.45 -13.74 2.28
N LYS A 168 15.04 -14.46 1.32
CA LYS A 168 16.52 -14.59 1.21
C LYS A 168 17.25 -13.28 0.92
N ARG A 169 16.55 -12.27 0.41
CA ARG A 169 17.12 -10.95 0.12
C ARG A 169 17.02 -9.99 1.32
N ILE A 170 16.14 -10.29 2.27
CA ILE A 170 15.88 -9.48 3.48
C ILE A 170 16.50 -10.15 4.74
N GLU A 171 16.77 -11.46 4.72
CA GLU A 171 17.48 -12.21 5.76
C GLU A 171 18.75 -11.52 6.32
N PRO A 172 19.64 -10.91 5.52
CA PRO A 172 20.80 -10.20 6.08
C PRO A 172 20.48 -8.86 6.75
N TYR A 173 19.21 -8.46 6.81
CA TYR A 173 18.75 -7.17 7.35
C TYR A 173 17.73 -7.32 8.50
N ILE A 174 17.40 -8.55 8.90
CA ILE A 174 16.60 -8.85 10.08
C ILE A 174 17.57 -9.37 11.14
N ILE A 175 17.96 -8.48 12.05
CA ILE A 175 18.65 -8.83 13.31
C ILE A 175 17.57 -8.97 14.37
#